data_AF-A0A2P2N2K3-F1
#
_entry.id   AF-A0A2P2N2K3-F1
#
_cell.length_a   1.000
_cell.length_b   1.000
_cell.length_c   1.000
_cell.angle_alpha   90.00
_cell.angle_beta   90.00
_cell.angle_gamma   90.00
#
_symmetry.space_group_name_H-M   'P 1'
#
loop_
_entity.id
_entity.type
_entity.pdbx_description
1 polymer ?
#
loop_
_entity_poly.entity_id
_entity_poly.type
_entity_poly.pdbx_seq_one_letter_code
_entity_poly.pdbx_strand_id
1 'polypeptide(L)'
;MALLPFMPMEMKVLQCSFLSGISLKKAHALLRIFQPKIVLFPEEVSQHMNLSGSSSQSFSVFWYKENEILGIKDLKDASDLDIAFDLSTRFQWRKLKQGDMDTTRLDGQLLMDHGKHWLVSSNQVASSSRGGMLLSCGVPDLQRLLVVLSELGIDASMEKGMSSDNTGVIRIHSPKRALIEAQGTRTIISSPDDDLATLIFEAIHTVLDGI
;
A
#
# COMPACT_ATOMS: atom_id res chain seq x y z
N MET A 1 -6.81 36.94 37.39
CA MET A 1 -7.97 37.39 38.19
C MET A 1 -8.06 36.60 39.51
N ALA A 2 -7.01 36.55 40.33
CA ALA A 2 -6.99 35.72 41.54
C ALA A 2 -7.04 36.51 42.87
N LEU A 3 -6.90 37.84 42.82
CA LEU A 3 -6.81 38.71 44.00
C LEU A 3 -7.99 39.69 44.13
N LEU A 4 -8.97 39.65 43.23
CA LEU A 4 -10.23 40.37 43.44
C LEU A 4 -11.11 39.53 44.38
N PRO A 5 -11.70 40.13 45.43
CA PRO A 5 -11.97 41.55 45.64
C PRO A 5 -11.01 42.30 46.60
N PHE A 6 -9.83 41.75 46.89
CA PHE A 6 -8.94 42.24 47.95
C PHE A 6 -8.10 43.48 47.57
N MET A 7 -8.76 44.59 47.21
CA MET A 7 -8.11 45.90 47.08
C MET A 7 -8.77 46.95 47.98
N PRO A 8 -7.99 47.81 48.69
CA PRO A 8 -6.55 48.01 48.57
C PRO A 8 -5.74 47.14 49.56
N MET A 9 -4.72 46.41 49.06
CA MET A 9 -3.81 45.57 49.86
C MET A 9 -2.41 46.22 49.94
N GLU A 10 -1.88 46.41 51.17
CA GLU A 10 -0.48 46.77 51.44
C GLU A 10 0.44 45.53 51.62
N MET A 11 0.00 44.35 51.15
CA MET A 11 0.75 43.09 51.34
C MET A 11 1.71 42.78 50.20
N LYS A 12 2.90 42.26 50.54
CA LYS A 12 3.84 41.66 49.58
C LYS A 12 3.33 40.28 49.16
N VAL A 13 2.71 40.18 47.99
CA VAL A 13 2.28 38.89 47.42
C VAL A 13 3.47 38.24 46.71
N LEU A 14 3.90 37.08 47.20
CA LEU A 14 4.89 36.23 46.53
C LEU A 14 4.17 35.09 45.83
N GLN A 15 4.28 35.05 44.49
CA GLN A 15 3.81 33.91 43.72
C GLN A 15 4.91 32.84 43.69
N CYS A 16 4.82 31.89 44.62
CA CYS A 16 5.67 30.71 44.61
C CYS A 16 4.96 29.56 43.88
N SER A 17 5.58 29.04 42.82
CA SER A 17 5.07 27.88 42.10
C SER A 17 5.82 26.63 42.57
N PHE A 18 5.10 25.71 43.22
CA PHE A 18 5.61 24.40 43.62
C PHE A 18 5.06 23.28 42.73
N LEU A 19 4.85 23.59 41.45
CA LEU A 19 4.31 22.63 40.49
C LEU A 19 5.24 21.42 40.38
N SER A 20 4.70 20.27 40.76
CA SER A 20 5.37 18.98 40.60
C SER A 20 5.14 18.52 39.17
N GLY A 21 6.13 18.70 38.32
CA GLY A 21 6.07 18.33 36.91
C GLY A 21 7.45 18.10 36.31
N ILE A 22 7.49 17.55 35.10
CA ILE A 22 8.74 17.40 34.36
C ILE A 22 9.14 18.75 33.75
N SER A 23 10.38 19.16 34.00
CA SER A 23 10.91 20.36 33.35
C SER A 23 11.24 20.06 31.89
N LEU A 24 11.14 21.08 31.04
CA LEU A 24 11.47 20.99 29.62
C LEU A 24 12.89 20.42 29.38
N LYS A 25 13.86 20.79 30.22
CA LYS A 25 15.24 20.27 30.16
C LYS A 25 15.30 18.77 30.41
N LYS A 26 14.55 18.26 31.40
CA LYS A 26 14.46 16.82 31.68
C LYS A 26 13.74 16.09 30.55
N ALA A 27 12.66 16.65 30.02
CA ALA A 27 11.96 16.08 28.86
C ALA A 27 12.89 15.91 27.64
N HIS A 28 13.67 16.94 27.30
CA HIS A 28 14.68 16.85 26.24
C HIS A 28 15.74 15.77 26.49
N ALA A 29 16.22 15.64 27.72
CA ALA A 29 17.16 14.59 28.09
C ALA A 29 16.55 13.19 27.90
N LEU A 30 15.29 12.99 28.31
CA LEU A 30 14.60 11.73 28.10
C LEU A 30 14.42 11.40 26.63
N LEU A 31 14.04 12.37 25.79
CA LEU A 31 13.90 12.15 24.34
C LEU A 31 15.22 11.72 23.69
N ARG A 32 16.35 12.27 24.14
CA ARG A 32 17.68 11.87 23.66
C ARG A 32 18.07 10.46 24.10
N ILE A 33 17.68 10.06 25.32
CA ILE A 33 17.98 8.72 25.86
C ILE A 33 17.11 7.67 25.18
N PHE A 34 15.80 7.91 25.09
CA PHE A 34 14.86 6.92 24.59
C PHE A 34 14.81 6.82 23.07
N GLN A 35 15.21 7.88 22.35
CA GLN A 35 15.15 7.94 20.88
C GLN A 35 13.86 7.32 20.31
N PRO A 36 12.68 7.78 20.77
CA PRO A 36 11.41 7.20 20.34
C PRO A 36 11.24 7.36 18.82
N LYS A 37 10.38 6.57 18.17
CA LYS A 37 10.07 6.81 16.74
C LYS A 37 9.11 7.98 16.54
N ILE A 38 8.17 8.13 17.46
CA ILE A 38 7.08 9.11 17.42
C ILE A 38 6.95 9.76 18.78
N VAL A 39 6.75 11.08 18.79
CA VAL A 39 6.49 11.88 19.99
C VAL A 39 5.24 12.73 19.75
N LEU A 40 4.34 12.73 20.74
CA LEU A 40 3.12 13.53 20.73
C LEU A 40 3.24 14.65 21.76
N PHE A 41 2.98 15.89 21.36
CA PHE A 41 2.93 17.04 22.27
C PHE A 41 1.60 17.80 22.17
N PRO A 42 1.09 18.34 23.29
CA PRO A 42 -0.05 19.25 23.24
C PRO A 42 0.31 20.53 22.47
N GLU A 43 -0.60 21.04 21.65
CA GLU A 43 -0.37 22.24 20.83
C GLU A 43 -0.03 23.47 21.67
N GLU A 44 -0.53 23.55 22.90
CA GLU A 44 -0.28 24.64 23.84
C GLU A 44 1.21 24.76 24.22
N VAL A 45 1.97 23.66 24.10
CA VAL A 45 3.39 23.62 24.45
C VAL A 45 4.29 23.93 23.25
N SER A 46 3.72 24.00 22.03
CA SER A 46 4.47 24.23 20.79
C SER A 46 5.32 25.51 20.81
N GLN A 47 4.79 26.58 21.41
CA GLN A 47 5.47 27.87 21.51
C GLN A 47 6.68 27.86 22.44
N HIS A 48 6.78 26.87 23.33
CA HIS A 48 7.85 26.73 24.31
C HIS A 48 8.84 25.62 23.97
N MET A 49 8.52 24.79 22.96
CA MET A 49 9.32 23.66 22.49
C MET A 49 10.08 24.05 21.23
N ASN A 50 11.30 24.56 21.39
CA ASN A 50 12.21 24.77 20.26
C ASN A 50 12.87 23.44 19.84
N LEU A 51 12.12 22.62 19.11
CA LEU A 51 12.60 21.34 18.57
C LEU A 51 13.35 21.53 17.22
N SER A 52 13.19 22.67 16.56
CA SER A 52 13.76 22.99 15.23
C SER A 52 15.28 23.23 15.19
N GLY A 53 16.02 22.95 16.27
CA GLY A 53 17.43 23.34 16.44
C GLY A 53 18.45 22.21 16.34
N SER A 54 18.07 20.98 16.01
CA SER A 54 19.05 19.90 15.84
C SER A 54 18.71 19.07 14.62
N SER A 55 19.55 19.19 13.60
CA SER A 55 19.60 18.41 12.35
C SER A 55 19.86 16.92 12.56
N SER A 56 19.44 16.36 13.71
CA SER A 56 19.71 14.99 14.16
C SER A 56 18.56 14.45 15.01
N GLN A 57 17.32 14.89 14.79
CA GLN A 57 16.17 14.24 15.40
C GLN A 57 15.83 12.97 14.63
N SER A 58 15.96 11.83 15.29
CA SER A 58 15.64 10.50 14.77
C SER A 58 14.15 10.15 14.83
N PHE A 59 13.29 11.13 15.13
CA PHE A 59 11.91 10.90 15.54
C PHE A 59 10.94 11.92 14.96
N SER A 60 9.73 11.47 14.67
CA SER A 60 8.64 12.32 14.18
C SER A 60 7.89 12.94 15.35
N VAL A 61 7.56 14.23 15.24
CA VAL A 61 6.82 14.98 16.25
C VAL A 61 5.45 15.34 15.70
N PHE A 62 4.39 15.03 16.45
CA PHE A 62 3.04 15.47 16.15
C PHE A 62 2.49 16.32 17.29
N TRP A 63 1.68 17.31 16.92
CA TRP A 63 0.96 18.16 17.85
C TRP A 63 -0.49 17.69 17.92
N TYR A 64 -1.07 17.65 19.12
CA TYR A 64 -2.45 17.23 19.30
C TYR A 64 -3.26 18.28 20.05
N LYS A 65 -4.54 18.38 19.69
CA LYS A 65 -5.56 19.01 20.52
C LYS A 65 -6.34 17.96 21.29
N GLU A 66 -6.89 18.38 22.42
CA GLU A 66 -7.81 17.53 23.17
C GLU A 66 -8.99 17.12 22.28
N ASN A 67 -9.34 15.82 22.32
CA ASN A 67 -10.39 15.19 21.51
C ASN A 67 -10.12 15.08 20.00
N GLU A 68 -8.87 15.25 19.57
CA GLU A 68 -8.47 15.01 18.18
C GLU A 68 -8.01 13.56 17.96
N ILE A 69 -8.43 12.95 16.84
CA ILE A 69 -7.93 11.65 16.40
C ILE A 69 -6.73 11.89 15.48
N LEU A 70 -5.54 11.53 15.94
CA LEU A 70 -4.32 11.57 15.13
C LEU A 70 -4.11 10.27 14.38
N GLY A 71 -4.16 10.36 13.05
CA GLY A 71 -3.78 9.27 12.16
C GLY A 71 -2.26 9.10 12.14
N ILE A 72 -1.74 8.21 12.97
CA ILE A 72 -0.35 7.77 12.90
C ILE A 72 -0.22 6.80 11.74
N LYS A 73 0.49 7.19 10.68
CA LYS A 73 0.84 6.27 9.61
C LYS A 73 1.79 5.22 10.16
N ASP A 74 1.55 3.96 9.82
CA ASP A 74 2.47 2.89 10.15
C ASP A 74 3.83 3.20 9.52
N LEU A 75 4.89 3.24 10.32
CA LEU A 75 6.24 3.59 9.87
C LEU A 75 6.95 2.40 9.20
N LYS A 76 6.32 1.23 9.17
CA LYS A 76 6.84 0.05 8.48
C LYS A 76 6.43 0.09 7.02
N ASP A 77 7.41 0.22 6.12
CA ASP A 77 7.23 0.01 4.68
C ASP A 77 6.86 -1.45 4.33
N ALA A 78 6.93 -2.37 5.30
CA ALA A 78 6.51 -3.75 5.17
C ALA A 78 5.46 -4.09 6.23
N SER A 79 4.20 -4.29 5.80
CA SER A 79 3.18 -4.90 6.63
C SER A 79 3.55 -6.36 6.90
N ASP A 80 3.95 -6.68 8.13
CA ASP A 80 4.19 -8.06 8.53
C ASP A 80 2.84 -8.81 8.51
N LEU A 81 2.75 -9.85 7.68
CA LEU A 81 1.60 -10.74 7.59
C LEU A 81 2.03 -12.11 8.13
N ASP A 82 1.41 -12.54 9.23
CA ASP A 82 1.62 -13.87 9.77
C ASP A 82 0.73 -14.86 8.98
N ILE A 83 1.31 -15.92 8.44
CA ILE A 83 0.59 -16.93 7.64
C ILE A 83 0.50 -18.22 8.45
N ALA A 84 -0.71 -18.71 8.66
CA ALA A 84 -0.94 -19.95 9.38
C ALA A 84 -0.18 -21.12 8.72
N PHE A 85 0.35 -22.02 9.54
CA PHE A 85 1.24 -23.10 9.08
C PHE A 85 0.59 -24.02 8.04
N ASP A 86 -0.71 -24.28 8.19
CA ASP A 86 -1.49 -25.08 7.26
C ASP A 86 -1.67 -24.44 5.88
N LEU A 87 -1.54 -23.10 5.78
CA LEU A 87 -1.47 -22.37 4.52
C LEU A 87 -0.05 -22.25 3.98
N SER A 88 0.95 -22.10 4.84
CA SER A 88 2.35 -21.97 4.39
C SER A 88 2.86 -23.23 3.68
N THR A 89 2.36 -24.41 4.03
CA THR A 89 2.65 -25.66 3.29
C THR A 89 2.08 -25.70 1.88
N ARG A 90 1.14 -24.81 1.53
CA ARG A 90 0.49 -24.73 0.22
C ARG A 90 1.17 -23.74 -0.73
N PHE A 91 2.29 -23.15 -0.32
CA PHE A 91 3.03 -22.22 -1.17
C PHE A 91 3.53 -22.92 -2.44
N GLN A 92 2.90 -22.57 -3.56
CA GLN A 92 3.38 -22.88 -4.89
C GLN A 92 4.06 -21.63 -5.44
N TRP A 93 5.36 -21.51 -5.18
CA TRP A 93 6.16 -20.38 -5.65
C TRP A 93 6.31 -20.43 -7.17
N ARG A 94 5.99 -19.32 -7.82
CA ARG A 94 6.23 -19.07 -9.24
C ARG A 94 7.06 -17.81 -9.39
N LYS A 95 8.17 -17.93 -10.11
CA LYS A 95 9.02 -16.79 -10.47
C LYS A 95 8.33 -15.96 -11.54
N LEU A 96 8.03 -14.70 -11.23
CA LEU A 96 7.64 -13.74 -12.26
C LEU A 96 8.87 -13.41 -13.10
N LYS A 97 8.73 -13.53 -14.42
CA LYS A 97 9.82 -13.25 -15.38
C LYS A 97 10.31 -11.80 -15.33
N GLN A 98 9.51 -10.89 -14.78
CA GLN A 98 9.77 -9.46 -14.76
C GLN A 98 9.78 -8.97 -13.30
N GLY A 99 10.97 -8.88 -12.70
CA GLY A 99 11.16 -8.27 -11.37
C GLY A 99 11.89 -9.11 -10.31
N ASP A 100 12.40 -10.30 -10.64
CA ASP A 100 13.03 -11.23 -9.68
C ASP A 100 12.19 -11.40 -8.39
N MET A 101 10.87 -11.50 -8.58
CA MET A 101 9.90 -11.58 -7.50
C MET A 101 9.22 -12.94 -7.53
N ASP A 102 9.29 -13.66 -6.42
CA ASP A 102 8.57 -14.91 -6.22
C ASP A 102 7.13 -14.62 -5.82
N THR A 103 6.17 -15.27 -6.48
CA THR A 103 4.74 -15.09 -6.20
C THR A 103 4.06 -16.42 -5.95
N THR A 104 2.98 -16.38 -5.17
CA THR A 104 2.21 -17.56 -4.81
C THR A 104 0.79 -17.15 -4.45
N ARG A 105 -0.20 -18.01 -4.73
CA ARG A 105 -1.60 -17.77 -4.38
C ARG A 105 -1.95 -18.55 -3.13
N LEU A 106 -2.47 -17.84 -2.14
CA LEU A 106 -3.08 -18.45 -0.97
C LEU A 106 -4.56 -18.06 -0.93
N ASP A 107 -5.41 -19.05 -0.66
CA ASP A 107 -6.81 -18.82 -0.33
C ASP A 107 -6.97 -18.93 1.19
N GLY A 108 -7.57 -17.92 1.80
CA GLY A 108 -7.62 -17.78 3.24
C GLY A 108 -8.42 -16.56 3.68
N GLN A 109 -8.76 -16.54 4.96
CA GLN A 109 -9.38 -15.42 5.62
C GLN A 109 -8.30 -14.54 6.26
N LEU A 110 -8.34 -13.24 5.95
CA LEU A 110 -7.50 -12.25 6.61
C LEU A 110 -8.16 -11.81 7.92
N LEU A 111 -7.43 -11.95 9.02
CA LEU A 111 -7.84 -11.58 10.37
C LEU A 111 -6.86 -10.56 10.94
N MET A 112 -7.33 -9.76 11.89
CA MET A 112 -6.48 -8.86 12.67
C MET A 112 -6.62 -9.22 14.14
N ASP A 113 -5.51 -9.57 14.79
CA ASP A 113 -5.47 -9.86 16.22
C ASP A 113 -4.25 -9.20 16.86
N HIS A 114 -4.47 -8.51 17.98
CA HIS A 114 -3.45 -7.74 18.70
C HIS A 114 -2.59 -6.80 17.81
N GLY A 115 -3.20 -6.19 16.80
CA GLY A 115 -2.51 -5.29 15.85
C GLY A 115 -1.61 -6.00 14.83
N LYS A 116 -1.70 -7.33 14.74
CA LYS A 116 -1.05 -8.13 13.70
C LYS A 116 -2.07 -8.68 12.72
N HIS A 117 -1.67 -8.75 11.46
CA HIS A 117 -2.48 -9.36 10.41
C HIS A 117 -2.13 -10.84 10.29
N TRP A 118 -3.16 -11.68 10.23
CA TRP A 118 -3.06 -13.13 10.11
C TRP A 118 -3.83 -13.61 8.89
N LEU A 119 -3.21 -14.46 8.07
CA LEU A 119 -3.89 -15.21 7.03
C LEU A 119 -4.11 -16.63 7.53
N VAL A 120 -5.39 -17.03 7.69
CA VAL A 120 -5.79 -18.37 8.16
C VAL A 120 -6.60 -19.10 7.10
N SER A 121 -6.60 -20.44 7.09
CA SER A 121 -7.39 -21.19 6.12
C SER A 121 -8.88 -20.90 6.28
N SER A 122 -9.55 -20.58 5.18
CA SER A 122 -11.00 -20.37 5.18
C SER A 122 -11.70 -21.73 5.35
N ASN A 123 -12.53 -21.89 6.37
CA ASN A 123 -13.30 -23.12 6.61
C ASN A 123 -14.54 -23.24 5.71
N GLN A 124 -14.63 -22.49 4.61
CA GLN A 124 -15.80 -22.52 3.74
C GLN A 124 -15.64 -23.53 2.61
N VAL A 125 -16.59 -24.48 2.59
CA VAL A 125 -16.90 -25.36 1.45
C VAL A 125 -16.88 -24.52 0.19
N ALA A 126 -16.13 -24.96 -0.82
CA ALA A 126 -16.01 -24.33 -2.12
C ALA A 126 -17.40 -24.00 -2.69
N SER A 127 -17.89 -22.79 -2.42
CA SER A 127 -18.96 -22.21 -3.20
C SER A 127 -18.33 -21.87 -4.53
N SER A 128 -18.52 -22.76 -5.49
CA SER A 128 -18.19 -22.60 -6.89
C SER A 128 -18.98 -21.42 -7.47
N SER A 129 -18.63 -20.18 -7.11
CA SER A 129 -19.01 -19.03 -7.90
C SER A 129 -18.05 -19.00 -9.09
N ARG A 130 -18.53 -19.47 -10.25
CA ARG A 130 -17.89 -19.32 -11.56
C ARG A 130 -17.79 -17.85 -12.03
N GLY A 131 -17.69 -16.91 -11.09
CA GLY A 131 -17.59 -15.47 -11.32
C GLY A 131 -16.47 -14.84 -10.46
N GLY A 132 -15.50 -15.65 -10.03
CA GLY A 132 -14.30 -15.13 -9.38
C GLY A 132 -13.51 -14.28 -10.38
N MET A 133 -13.32 -13.00 -10.06
CA MET A 133 -12.47 -12.07 -10.80
C MET A 133 -11.08 -12.70 -10.96
N LEU A 134 -10.78 -13.23 -12.15
CA LEU A 134 -9.51 -13.84 -12.49
C LEU A 134 -8.47 -12.71 -12.54
N LEU A 135 -7.63 -12.65 -11.52
CA LEU A 135 -6.48 -11.75 -11.48
C LEU A 135 -5.33 -12.45 -12.22
N SER A 136 -5.01 -11.98 -13.42
CA SER A 136 -3.81 -12.42 -14.13
C SER A 136 -2.62 -11.57 -13.70
N CYS A 137 -1.43 -12.16 -13.60
CA CYS A 137 -0.21 -11.44 -13.29
C CYS A 137 0.87 -11.65 -14.35
N GLY A 138 1.74 -10.65 -14.46
CA GLY A 138 2.81 -10.60 -15.45
C GLY A 138 2.47 -9.77 -16.68
N VAL A 139 3.49 -9.57 -17.52
CA VAL A 139 3.34 -8.95 -18.84
C VAL A 139 3.14 -10.05 -19.88
N PRO A 140 2.15 -9.92 -20.78
CA PRO A 140 1.89 -10.94 -21.78
C PRO A 140 3.08 -11.06 -22.74
N ASP A 141 3.55 -12.28 -22.98
CA ASP A 141 4.52 -12.57 -24.02
C ASP A 141 3.88 -12.36 -25.39
N LEU A 142 4.18 -11.23 -26.03
CA LEU A 142 3.55 -10.81 -27.28
C LEU A 142 3.80 -11.78 -28.43
N GLN A 143 4.95 -12.46 -28.44
CA GLN A 143 5.23 -13.45 -29.48
C GLN A 143 4.36 -14.69 -29.30
N ARG A 144 4.25 -15.17 -28.05
CA ARG A 144 3.36 -16.29 -27.73
C ARG A 144 1.89 -15.92 -27.94
N LEU A 145 1.51 -14.68 -27.66
CA LEU A 145 0.16 -14.16 -27.91
C LEU A 145 -0.18 -14.12 -29.39
N LEU A 146 0.76 -13.72 -30.27
CA LEU A 146 0.55 -13.80 -31.71
C LEU A 146 0.29 -15.25 -32.18
N VAL A 147 1.00 -16.23 -31.62
CA VAL A 147 0.78 -17.64 -31.94
C VAL A 147 -0.62 -18.08 -31.53
N VAL A 148 -1.03 -17.80 -30.28
CA VAL A 148 -2.37 -18.15 -29.79
C VAL A 148 -3.47 -17.47 -30.61
N LEU A 149 -3.31 -16.20 -30.95
CA LEU A 149 -4.28 -15.48 -31.80
C LEU A 149 -4.38 -16.15 -33.19
N SER A 150 -3.26 -16.59 -33.77
CA SER A 150 -3.26 -17.28 -35.06
C SER A 150 -3.96 -18.65 -34.99
N GLU A 151 -3.81 -19.39 -33.89
CA GLU A 151 -4.52 -20.67 -33.65
C GLU A 151 -6.03 -20.47 -33.52
N LEU A 152 -6.45 -19.31 -33.01
CA LEU A 152 -7.86 -18.89 -32.95
C LEU A 152 -8.38 -18.33 -34.28
N GLY A 153 -7.58 -18.32 -35.34
CA GLY A 153 -7.95 -17.79 -36.66
C GLY A 153 -7.98 -16.26 -36.72
N ILE A 154 -7.35 -15.58 -35.77
CA ILE A 154 -7.25 -14.12 -35.72
C ILE A 154 -5.93 -13.70 -36.38
N ASP A 155 -6.03 -12.91 -37.45
CA ASP A 155 -4.86 -12.37 -38.15
C ASP A 155 -4.38 -11.11 -37.43
N ALA A 156 -3.17 -11.15 -36.90
CA ALA A 156 -2.59 -10.09 -36.09
C ALA A 156 -1.10 -9.89 -36.39
N SER A 157 -0.65 -8.64 -36.30
CA SER A 157 0.76 -8.28 -36.47
C SER A 157 1.23 -7.42 -35.29
N MET A 158 2.43 -7.71 -34.80
CA MET A 158 3.07 -6.88 -33.77
C MET A 158 3.68 -5.64 -34.40
N GLU A 159 3.43 -4.50 -33.78
CA GLU A 159 4.04 -3.24 -34.12
C GLU A 159 5.24 -2.96 -33.22
N LYS A 160 6.39 -2.74 -33.83
CA LYS A 160 7.61 -2.36 -33.11
C LYS A 160 7.57 -0.85 -32.91
N GLY A 161 7.31 -0.42 -31.67
CA GLY A 161 7.23 1.01 -31.32
C GLY A 161 8.48 1.77 -31.75
N MET A 162 8.28 2.94 -32.36
CA MET A 162 9.33 3.92 -32.73
C MET A 162 9.79 4.78 -31.53
N SER A 163 9.20 4.57 -30.34
CA SER A 163 9.38 5.42 -29.16
C SER A 163 9.95 4.60 -28.00
N SER A 164 10.81 5.21 -27.20
CA SER A 164 11.54 4.62 -26.06
C SER A 164 10.69 4.07 -24.92
N ASP A 165 9.36 4.08 -25.04
CA ASP A 165 8.47 3.56 -24.01
C ASP A 165 8.21 2.08 -24.27
N ASN A 166 8.35 1.28 -23.22
CA ASN A 166 8.26 -0.18 -23.17
C ASN A 166 6.83 -0.73 -23.47
N THR A 167 6.13 -0.12 -24.43
CA THR A 167 4.75 -0.43 -24.82
C THR A 167 4.75 -1.35 -26.03
N GLY A 168 4.24 -2.56 -25.85
CA GLY A 168 4.03 -3.51 -26.92
C GLY A 168 2.65 -3.33 -27.55
N VAL A 169 2.58 -3.28 -28.88
CA VAL A 169 1.31 -3.09 -29.60
C VAL A 169 1.10 -4.23 -30.58
N ILE A 170 -0.10 -4.82 -30.57
CA ILE A 170 -0.54 -5.82 -31.56
C ILE A 170 -1.77 -5.25 -32.28
N ARG A 171 -1.68 -5.17 -33.61
CA ARG A 171 -2.82 -4.81 -34.49
C ARG A 171 -3.46 -6.06 -35.05
N ILE A 172 -4.77 -6.17 -34.90
CA ILE A 172 -5.57 -7.25 -35.46
C ILE A 172 -6.21 -6.76 -36.76
N HIS A 173 -6.02 -7.51 -37.85
CA HIS A 173 -6.50 -7.20 -39.19
C HIS A 173 -7.80 -7.92 -39.53
N SER A 174 -7.94 -9.18 -39.09
CA SER A 174 -9.10 -10.05 -39.33
C SER A 174 -9.43 -10.84 -38.06
N PRO A 175 -10.71 -11.08 -37.69
CA PRO A 175 -11.94 -10.88 -38.47
C PRO A 175 -12.49 -9.44 -38.47
N LYS A 176 -12.16 -8.63 -37.47
CA LYS A 176 -12.47 -7.19 -37.40
C LYS A 176 -11.24 -6.46 -36.86
N ARG A 177 -11.09 -5.19 -37.24
CA ARG A 177 -9.97 -4.36 -36.77
C ARG A 177 -10.05 -4.16 -35.26
N ALA A 178 -9.01 -4.58 -34.54
CA ALA A 178 -8.86 -4.39 -33.10
C ALA A 178 -7.40 -4.10 -32.74
N LEU A 179 -7.17 -3.63 -31.52
CA LEU A 179 -5.87 -3.23 -31.00
C LEU A 179 -5.66 -3.78 -29.60
N ILE A 180 -4.47 -4.34 -29.37
CA ILE A 180 -4.01 -4.75 -28.04
C ILE A 180 -2.78 -3.90 -27.70
N GLU A 181 -2.84 -3.18 -26.59
CA GLU A 181 -1.72 -2.42 -26.05
C GLU A 181 -1.29 -3.02 -24.71
N ALA A 182 -0.07 -3.56 -24.65
CA ALA A 182 0.54 -4.04 -23.42
C ALA A 182 1.51 -2.98 -22.88
N GLN A 183 1.15 -2.41 -21.73
CA GLN A 183 1.98 -1.49 -20.95
C GLN A 183 2.34 -2.15 -19.63
N GLY A 184 3.39 -1.67 -18.94
CA GLY A 184 4.03 -2.38 -17.83
C GLY A 184 3.08 -3.02 -16.79
N THR A 185 1.99 -2.34 -16.42
CA THR A 185 0.98 -2.84 -15.46
C THR A 185 -0.44 -2.94 -16.02
N ARG A 186 -0.64 -2.67 -17.32
CA ARG A 186 -1.98 -2.67 -17.93
C ARG A 186 -1.97 -3.21 -19.35
N THR A 187 -2.97 -4.01 -19.70
CA THR A 187 -3.23 -4.42 -21.09
C THR A 187 -4.59 -3.88 -21.50
N ILE A 188 -4.63 -3.13 -22.60
CA ILE A 188 -5.85 -2.49 -23.12
C ILE A 188 -6.26 -3.23 -24.39
N ILE A 189 -7.51 -3.69 -24.43
CA ILE A 189 -8.14 -4.29 -25.62
C ILE A 189 -9.11 -3.26 -26.19
N SER A 190 -8.85 -2.78 -27.40
CA SER A 190 -9.77 -1.91 -28.15
C SER A 190 -10.35 -2.70 -29.31
N SER A 191 -11.60 -3.13 -29.19
CA SER A 191 -12.33 -3.87 -30.23
C SER A 191 -13.69 -3.21 -30.48
N PRO A 192 -14.17 -3.14 -31.73
CA PRO A 192 -15.52 -2.69 -32.06
C PRO A 192 -16.58 -3.78 -31.82
N ASP A 193 -16.16 -4.97 -31.37
CA ASP A 193 -16.99 -6.17 -31.27
C ASP A 193 -16.69 -6.91 -29.97
N ASP A 194 -17.73 -7.15 -29.16
CA ASP A 194 -17.61 -7.74 -27.83
C ASP A 194 -17.20 -9.22 -27.91
N ASP A 195 -17.67 -9.95 -28.93
CA ASP A 195 -17.30 -11.36 -29.14
C ASP A 195 -15.79 -11.48 -29.44
N LEU A 196 -15.28 -10.60 -30.32
CA LEU A 196 -13.84 -10.52 -30.60
C LEU A 196 -13.04 -10.06 -29.36
N ALA A 197 -13.56 -9.10 -28.59
CA ALA A 197 -12.91 -8.66 -27.35
C ALA A 197 -12.78 -9.80 -26.34
N THR A 198 -13.81 -10.64 -26.23
CA THR A 198 -13.84 -11.80 -25.35
C THR A 198 -12.83 -12.85 -25.78
N LEU A 199 -12.75 -13.16 -27.08
CA LEU A 199 -11.74 -14.08 -27.63
C LEU A 199 -10.31 -13.58 -27.39
N ILE A 200 -10.06 -12.28 -27.59
CA ILE A 200 -8.77 -11.67 -27.31
C ILE A 200 -8.43 -11.76 -25.82
N PHE A 201 -9.41 -11.50 -24.95
CA PHE A 201 -9.25 -11.59 -23.51
C PHE A 201 -8.88 -13.02 -23.07
N GLU A 202 -9.56 -14.03 -23.60
CA GLU A 202 -9.23 -15.43 -23.36
C GLU A 202 -7.81 -15.78 -23.86
N ALA A 203 -7.43 -15.33 -25.05
CA ALA A 203 -6.09 -15.52 -25.59
C ALA A 203 -5.02 -14.92 -24.68
N ILE A 204 -5.21 -13.68 -24.20
CA ILE A 204 -4.31 -13.02 -23.26
C ILE A 204 -4.20 -13.83 -21.96
N HIS A 205 -5.32 -14.35 -21.45
CA HIS A 205 -5.35 -15.17 -20.24
C HIS A 205 -4.52 -16.47 -20.38
N THR A 206 -4.43 -17.06 -21.56
CA THR A 206 -3.59 -18.26 -21.77
C THR A 206 -2.09 -17.98 -21.77
N VAL A 207 -1.70 -16.74 -22.07
CA VAL A 207 -0.30 -16.33 -22.23
C VAL A 207 0.23 -15.71 -20.95
N LEU A 208 -0.64 -15.07 -20.18
CA LEU A 208 -0.34 -14.59 -18.84
C LEU A 208 -0.19 -15.76 -17.87
N ASP A 209 0.67 -15.58 -16.86
CA ASP A 209 0.75 -16.52 -15.76
C ASP A 209 -0.50 -16.30 -14.89
N GLY A 210 -1.53 -17.12 -15.12
CA GLY A 210 -2.76 -17.09 -14.34
C GLY A 210 -2.46 -17.35 -12.86
N ILE A 211 -2.89 -16.43 -11.99
CA ILE A 211 -2.93 -16.62 -10.54
C ILE A 211 -4.26 -17.25 -10.20
#